data_AF-A0A1C6H0P7-F1
#
_entry.id   AF-A0A1C6H0P7-F1
#
_cell.length_a   1.000
_cell.length_b   1.000
_cell.length_c   1.000
_cell.angle_alpha   90.00
_cell.angle_beta   90.00
_cell.angle_gamma   90.00
#
_symmetry.space_group_name_H-M   'P 1'
#
loop_
_entity.id
_entity.type
_entity.pdbx_description
1 polymer ?
#
loop_
_entity_poly.entity_id
_entity_poly.type
_entity_poly.pdbx_seq_one_letter_code
_entity_poly.pdbx_strand_id
1 'polypeptide(L)'
;MTFYEQELRKLFADGTVIGSPKFTGRACLGTLGKDLRARVQFVTSGHADHYDVISVTVLNRTDGVVDKLRLRLKDVLGVKQVPGNPNFRNGVAPHIWEDSGKVEWYAFRPSAADYSAMRQAVSEYLGVFRDRVTERRQDGPRLVYICAPLRGEVEKNIAFARDKAREVFAAGNVPICPHLMFPPIADPENPAQDQAAREMGLRLVESCQQVNVYGPVWTEGMWAEINHAERLGIPVLTDQKELGKPPRRRTKQGKER
;
A
#
# COMPACT_ATOMS: atom_id res chain seq x y z
N MET A 1 -6.29 0.19 25.89
CA MET A 1 -6.36 1.17 24.78
C MET A 1 -6.37 2.57 25.38
N THR A 2 -5.46 3.46 24.96
CA THR A 2 -5.33 4.82 25.55
C THR A 2 -6.48 5.74 25.08
N PHE A 3 -6.67 6.88 25.76
CA PHE A 3 -7.63 7.90 25.31
C PHE A 3 -7.29 8.41 23.90
N TYR A 4 -6.02 8.76 23.66
CA TYR A 4 -5.54 9.22 22.36
C TYR A 4 -5.79 8.21 21.24
N GLU A 5 -5.57 6.92 21.50
CA GLU A 5 -5.85 5.86 20.54
C GLU A 5 -7.34 5.80 20.18
N GLN A 6 -8.25 5.95 21.16
CA GLN A 6 -9.69 6.00 20.91
C GLN A 6 -10.06 7.18 20.00
N GLU A 7 -9.53 8.36 20.29
CA GLU A 7 -9.79 9.57 19.50
C GLU A 7 -9.25 9.45 18.08
N LEU A 8 -8.05 8.91 17.90
CA LEU A 8 -7.46 8.67 16.58
C LEU A 8 -8.23 7.59 15.79
N ARG A 9 -8.76 6.56 16.46
CA ARG A 9 -9.59 5.54 15.81
C ARG A 9 -10.89 6.13 15.29
N LYS A 10 -11.56 7.00 16.06
CA LYS A 10 -12.75 7.74 15.58
C LYS A 10 -12.45 8.53 14.31
N LEU A 11 -11.23 9.08 14.21
CA LEU A 11 -10.82 9.87 13.05
C LEU A 11 -10.39 9.04 11.84
N PHE A 12 -9.76 7.88 12.00
CA PHE A 12 -9.02 7.22 10.91
C PHE A 12 -9.20 5.71 10.79
N ALA A 13 -9.97 5.03 11.65
CA ALA A 13 -10.03 3.57 11.67
C ALA A 13 -10.64 2.92 10.41
N ASP A 14 -11.48 3.64 9.68
CA ASP A 14 -12.10 3.18 8.43
C ASP A 14 -11.13 3.10 7.24
N GLY A 15 -9.90 3.61 7.41
CA GLY A 15 -8.84 3.50 6.41
C GLY A 15 -8.96 4.42 5.20
N THR A 16 -9.95 5.34 5.14
CA THR A 16 -10.14 6.14 3.91
C THR A 16 -9.25 7.38 3.84
N VAL A 17 -8.81 7.92 4.99
CA VAL A 17 -7.83 9.03 5.06
C VAL A 17 -6.38 8.53 5.17
N ILE A 18 -6.17 7.41 5.86
CA ILE A 18 -4.86 6.78 6.04
C ILE A 18 -5.04 5.28 5.79
N GLY A 19 -4.36 4.73 4.78
CA GLY A 19 -4.51 3.32 4.41
C GLY A 19 -3.92 2.37 5.46
N SER A 20 -4.58 1.23 5.69
CA SER A 20 -4.18 0.20 6.66
C SER A 20 -3.72 0.78 8.02
N PRO A 21 -4.55 1.59 8.68
CA PRO A 21 -4.15 2.36 9.84
C PRO A 21 -3.79 1.45 11.02
N LYS A 22 -2.70 1.77 11.71
CA LYS A 22 -2.23 1.17 12.95
C LYS A 22 -2.17 2.23 14.03
N PHE A 23 -2.60 1.86 15.23
CA PHE A 23 -2.66 2.77 16.36
C PHE A 23 -1.74 2.25 17.46
N THR A 24 -0.84 3.11 17.94
CA THR A 24 0.10 2.76 19.01
C THR A 24 0.38 4.00 19.87
N GLY A 25 0.19 3.87 21.18
CA GLY A 25 0.37 4.97 22.13
C GLY A 25 -0.53 6.16 21.81
N ARG A 26 0.08 7.23 21.27
CA ARG A 26 -0.58 8.50 20.89
C ARG A 26 -0.53 8.76 19.38
N ALA A 27 -0.26 7.74 18.56
CA ALA A 27 -0.05 7.88 17.13
C ALA A 27 -0.93 6.95 16.31
N CYS A 28 -1.43 7.47 15.20
CA CYS A 28 -1.98 6.73 14.08
C CYS A 28 -0.93 6.72 12.96
N LEU A 29 -0.53 5.55 12.49
CA LEU A 29 0.37 5.39 11.34
C LEU A 29 -0.30 4.57 10.24
N GLY A 30 -0.01 4.88 8.98
CA GLY A 30 -0.46 4.05 7.86
C GLY A 30 0.05 4.53 6.52
N THR A 31 -0.49 4.00 5.42
CA THR A 31 -0.01 4.22 4.06
C THR A 31 -0.69 5.42 3.38
N LEU A 32 0.06 6.10 2.51
CA LEU A 32 -0.46 7.14 1.60
C LEU A 32 -0.29 6.78 0.10
N GLY A 33 0.25 5.59 -0.18
CA GLY A 33 0.64 5.13 -1.52
C GLY A 33 2.15 4.99 -1.66
N LYS A 34 2.59 4.04 -2.51
CA LYS A 34 4.02 3.70 -2.72
C LYS A 34 4.79 3.59 -1.39
N ASP A 35 5.86 4.37 -1.25
CA ASP A 35 6.75 4.39 -0.08
C ASP A 35 6.35 5.43 0.98
N LEU A 36 5.29 6.21 0.73
CA LEU A 36 4.84 7.23 1.68
C LEU A 36 3.97 6.64 2.79
N ARG A 37 4.19 7.16 4.00
CA ARG A 37 3.45 6.85 5.21
C ARG A 37 2.99 8.14 5.87
N ALA A 38 1.85 8.09 6.53
CA ALA A 38 1.39 9.16 7.42
C ALA A 38 1.65 8.76 8.88
N ARG A 39 1.99 9.73 9.72
CA ARG A 39 1.90 9.66 11.17
C ARG A 39 1.07 10.84 11.66
N VAL A 40 -0.02 10.57 12.37
CA VAL A 40 -0.89 11.59 12.95
C VAL A 40 -0.93 11.45 14.48
N GLN A 41 -0.78 12.56 15.19
CA GLN A 41 -0.71 12.61 16.65
C GLN A 41 -1.39 13.87 17.19
N PHE A 42 -2.00 13.78 18.37
CA PHE A 42 -2.27 14.96 19.19
C PHE A 42 -1.00 15.37 19.93
N VAL A 43 -0.64 16.65 19.85
CA VAL A 43 0.57 17.22 20.48
C VAL A 43 0.24 18.59 21.09
N THR A 44 1.12 19.09 21.95
CA THR A 44 0.95 20.38 22.62
C THR A 44 1.62 21.52 21.86
N SER A 45 1.05 22.72 21.87
CA SER A 45 1.62 23.92 21.23
C SER A 45 2.45 24.82 22.15
N GLY A 46 2.57 24.48 23.45
CA GLY A 46 3.32 25.28 24.42
C GLY A 46 2.99 25.03 25.90
N HIS A 47 1.93 24.28 26.20
CA HIS A 47 1.56 23.89 27.57
C HIS A 47 1.65 22.37 27.68
N ALA A 48 2.43 21.85 28.63
CA ALA A 48 2.88 20.45 28.66
C ALA A 48 1.74 19.41 28.59
N ASP A 49 0.57 19.76 29.11
CA ASP A 49 -0.56 18.84 29.25
C ASP A 49 -1.79 19.24 28.43
N HIS A 50 -1.68 20.29 27.58
CA HIS A 50 -2.77 20.76 26.74
C HIS A 50 -2.49 20.37 25.29
N TYR A 51 -3.07 19.26 24.85
CA TYR A 51 -2.92 18.75 23.50
C TYR A 51 -3.93 19.43 22.58
N ASP A 52 -3.50 20.54 22.00
CA ASP A 52 -4.30 21.47 21.22
C ASP A 52 -3.97 21.46 19.72
N VAL A 53 -3.12 20.52 19.28
CA VAL A 53 -2.64 20.42 17.89
C VAL A 53 -2.72 19.00 17.36
N ILE A 54 -3.21 18.85 16.13
CA ILE A 54 -3.02 17.65 15.32
C ILE A 54 -1.73 17.82 14.51
N SER A 55 -0.71 17.06 14.85
CA SER A 55 0.53 16.96 14.07
C SER A 55 0.37 15.88 13.01
N VAL A 56 0.54 16.24 11.75
CA VAL A 56 0.53 15.33 10.60
C VAL A 56 1.92 15.30 9.99
N THR A 57 2.58 14.15 10.00
CA THR A 57 3.90 13.96 9.42
C THR A 57 3.81 12.99 8.24
N VAL A 58 4.31 13.40 7.08
CA VAL A 58 4.51 12.54 5.91
C VAL A 58 5.92 11.99 5.96
N LEU A 59 6.05 10.68 5.79
CA LEU A 59 7.29 9.94 5.92
C LEU A 59 7.53 9.14 4.63
N ASN A 60 8.75 9.13 4.13
CA ASN A 60 9.25 8.14 3.20
C ASN A 60 9.94 7.04 4.02
N ARG A 61 9.69 5.77 3.69
CA ARG A 61 10.28 4.63 4.41
C ARG A 61 11.80 4.62 4.41
N THR A 62 12.43 5.14 3.35
CA THR A 62 13.88 5.14 3.17
C THR A 62 14.49 6.46 3.63
N ASP A 63 13.87 7.58 3.25
CA ASP A 63 14.49 8.91 3.38
C ASP A 63 14.01 9.69 4.63
N GLY A 64 13.07 9.14 5.41
CA GLY A 64 12.61 9.75 6.65
C GLY A 64 11.49 10.77 6.44
N VAL A 65 11.54 11.90 7.15
CA VAL A 65 10.46 12.91 7.11
C VAL A 65 10.49 13.66 5.79
N VAL A 66 9.36 13.62 5.08
CA VAL A 66 9.15 14.39 3.84
C VAL A 66 8.60 15.78 4.18
N ASP A 67 7.56 15.83 5.01
CA ASP A 67 6.95 17.08 5.45
C ASP A 67 6.19 16.92 6.78
N LYS A 68 5.95 18.03 7.48
CA LYS A 68 5.20 18.05 8.73
C LYS A 68 4.32 19.29 8.86
N LEU A 69 3.02 19.06 9.03
CA LEU A 69 2.03 20.10 9.32
C LEU A 69 1.55 20.02 10.77
N ARG A 70 1.28 21.19 11.36
CA ARG A 70 0.68 21.34 12.70
C ARG A 70 -0.63 22.11 12.58
N LEU A 71 -1.74 21.40 12.74
CA LEU A 71 -3.08 21.97 12.71
C LEU A 71 -3.55 22.26 14.14
N ARG A 72 -3.70 23.55 14.51
CA ARG A 72 -4.27 23.86 15.83
C ARG A 72 -5.76 23.56 15.82
N LEU A 73 -6.24 22.90 16.86
CA LEU A 73 -7.65 22.52 17.00
C LEU A 73 -8.56 23.74 17.00
N LYS A 74 -8.15 24.85 17.61
CA LYS A 74 -8.92 26.11 17.57
C LYS A 74 -9.06 26.68 16.16
N ASP A 75 -8.10 26.45 15.27
CA ASP A 75 -8.13 26.96 13.90
C ASP A 75 -9.04 26.07 13.02
N VAL A 76 -9.17 24.78 13.35
CA VAL A 76 -10.05 23.83 12.65
C VAL A 76 -11.49 23.85 13.18
N LEU A 77 -11.66 23.94 14.49
CA LEU A 77 -12.94 23.75 15.18
C LEU A 77 -13.55 25.06 15.70
N GLY A 78 -12.79 26.16 15.67
CA GLY A 78 -13.16 27.40 16.35
C GLY A 78 -13.13 27.27 17.88
N VAL A 79 -13.58 28.33 18.54
CA VAL A 79 -13.80 28.35 20.00
C VAL A 79 -15.10 27.62 20.32
N LYS A 80 -15.08 26.72 21.31
CA LYS A 80 -16.24 25.92 21.70
C LYS A 80 -17.04 26.57 22.81
N GLN A 81 -18.34 26.69 22.61
CA GLN A 81 -19.26 27.18 23.64
C GLN A 81 -19.52 26.11 24.68
N VAL A 82 -19.60 26.50 25.96
CA VAL A 82 -19.88 25.60 27.08
C VAL A 82 -21.13 26.11 27.81
N PRO A 83 -22.33 25.69 27.35
CA PRO A 83 -23.59 26.18 27.92
C PRO A 83 -23.68 25.92 29.43
N GLY A 84 -24.18 26.91 30.17
CA GLY A 84 -24.40 26.81 31.61
C GLY A 84 -23.13 26.89 32.48
N ASN A 85 -21.95 27.15 31.90
CA ASN A 85 -20.72 27.32 32.67
C ASN A 85 -20.27 28.79 32.73
N PRO A 86 -20.35 29.46 33.89
CA PRO A 86 -20.01 30.88 34.03
C PRO A 86 -18.51 31.18 33.86
N ASN A 87 -17.63 30.18 33.89
CA ASN A 87 -16.19 30.35 33.68
C ASN A 87 -15.81 30.43 32.19
N PHE A 88 -16.68 29.96 31.29
CA PHE A 88 -16.43 29.89 29.85
C PHE A 88 -17.42 30.76 29.06
N ARG A 89 -17.67 31.99 29.51
CA ARG A 89 -18.61 32.92 28.85
C ARG A 89 -18.27 33.19 27.39
N ASN A 90 -16.98 33.20 27.07
CA ASN A 90 -16.47 33.42 25.72
C ASN A 90 -16.14 32.09 25.00
N GLY A 91 -16.52 30.96 25.60
CA GLY A 91 -16.12 29.62 25.18
C GLY A 91 -14.69 29.24 25.56
N VAL A 92 -14.25 28.10 25.05
CA VAL A 92 -12.96 27.48 25.35
C VAL A 92 -12.24 27.06 24.07
N ALA A 93 -10.92 27.26 24.02
CA ALA A 93 -10.12 26.73 22.92
C ALA A 93 -10.04 25.19 23.07
N PRO A 94 -10.44 24.42 22.05
CA PRO A 94 -10.52 22.97 22.15
C PRO A 94 -9.14 22.34 22.32
N HIS A 95 -9.01 21.50 23.34
CA HIS A 95 -7.82 20.69 23.58
C HIS A 95 -8.18 19.47 24.42
N ILE A 96 -7.32 18.45 24.34
CA ILE A 96 -7.32 17.34 25.29
C ILE A 96 -6.43 17.76 26.46
N TRP A 97 -6.91 17.58 27.68
CA TRP A 97 -6.17 17.90 28.90
C TRP A 97 -5.81 16.62 29.65
N GLU A 98 -4.55 16.50 30.04
CA GLU A 98 -4.03 15.45 30.90
C GLU A 98 -3.79 16.03 32.30
N ASP A 99 -4.77 15.88 33.19
CA ASP A 99 -4.67 16.34 34.58
C ASP A 99 -4.50 15.15 35.50
N SER A 100 -3.33 15.07 36.16
CA SER A 100 -3.08 14.09 37.23
C SER A 100 -3.39 12.64 36.82
N GLY A 101 -3.11 12.28 35.56
CA GLY A 101 -3.35 10.96 34.97
C GLY A 101 -4.73 10.76 34.33
N LYS A 102 -5.65 11.72 34.45
CA LYS A 102 -6.93 11.73 33.73
C LYS A 102 -6.78 12.47 32.41
N VAL A 103 -7.11 11.80 31.31
CA VAL A 103 -7.03 12.36 29.95
C VAL A 103 -8.43 12.46 29.36
N GLU A 104 -8.89 13.67 29.04
CA GLU A 104 -10.20 13.90 28.42
C GLU A 104 -10.24 15.20 27.62
N TRP A 105 -11.31 15.41 26.85
CA TRP A 105 -11.59 16.70 26.23
C TRP A 105 -11.95 17.73 27.30
N TYR A 106 -11.26 18.87 27.29
CA TYR A 106 -11.46 19.89 28.33
C TYR A 106 -12.73 20.69 28.08
N ALA A 107 -13.64 20.66 29.06
CA ALA A 107 -14.87 21.47 29.14
C ALA A 107 -15.93 21.27 28.03
N PHE A 108 -15.66 20.49 26.98
CA PHE A 108 -16.63 20.14 25.95
C PHE A 108 -16.43 18.70 25.46
N ARG A 109 -17.39 18.16 24.70
CA ARG A 109 -17.27 16.86 24.02
C ARG A 109 -17.39 17.10 22.51
N PRO A 110 -16.42 16.68 21.69
CA PRO A 110 -16.54 16.82 20.24
C PRO A 110 -17.76 16.08 19.71
N SER A 111 -18.50 16.76 18.85
CA SER A 111 -19.61 16.22 18.08
C SER A 111 -19.11 15.44 16.86
N ALA A 112 -20.02 14.75 16.17
CA ALA A 112 -19.70 14.12 14.89
C ALA A 112 -19.16 15.14 13.86
N ALA A 113 -19.74 16.36 13.83
CA ALA A 113 -19.28 17.43 12.95
C ALA A 113 -17.84 17.88 13.26
N ASP A 114 -17.45 17.89 14.54
CA ASP A 114 -16.08 18.22 14.95
C ASP A 114 -15.08 17.16 14.46
N TYR A 115 -15.42 15.87 14.61
CA TYR A 115 -14.59 14.80 14.05
C TYR A 115 -14.51 14.88 12.53
N SER A 116 -15.62 15.17 11.84
CA SER A 116 -15.62 15.39 10.40
C SER A 116 -14.70 16.55 9.99
N ALA A 117 -14.73 17.68 10.70
CA ALA A 117 -13.87 18.83 10.41
C ALA A 117 -12.38 18.51 10.63
N MET A 118 -12.02 17.88 11.75
CA MET A 118 -10.65 17.42 12.00
C MET A 118 -10.17 16.44 10.94
N ARG A 119 -11.01 15.47 10.59
CA ARG A 119 -10.72 14.46 9.57
C ARG A 119 -10.50 15.10 8.20
N GLN A 120 -11.37 16.03 7.81
CA GLN A 120 -11.30 16.72 6.52
C GLN A 120 -10.02 17.55 6.39
N ALA A 121 -9.67 18.33 7.42
CA ALA A 121 -8.44 19.14 7.41
C ALA A 121 -7.18 18.28 7.27
N VAL A 122 -7.12 17.12 7.93
CA VAL A 122 -6.02 16.17 7.77
C VAL A 122 -6.04 15.54 6.36
N SER A 123 -7.21 15.18 5.85
CA SER A 123 -7.38 14.57 4.54
C SER A 123 -6.93 15.49 3.39
N GLU A 124 -7.29 16.77 3.44
CA GLU A 124 -6.90 17.76 2.43
C GLU A 124 -5.39 17.91 2.33
N TYR A 125 -4.71 18.05 3.47
CA TYR A 125 -3.26 18.13 3.50
C TYR A 125 -2.61 16.85 2.97
N LEU A 126 -3.04 15.68 3.46
CA LEU A 126 -2.51 14.39 3.00
C LEU A 126 -2.78 14.15 1.51
N GLY A 127 -3.87 14.70 0.96
CA GLY A 127 -4.26 14.60 -0.43
C GLY A 127 -3.24 15.18 -1.41
N VAL A 128 -2.41 16.13 -0.99
CA VAL A 128 -1.32 16.69 -1.82
C VAL A 128 -0.19 15.68 -2.03
N PHE A 129 0.00 14.76 -1.08
CA PHE A 129 1.04 13.73 -1.12
C PHE A 129 0.52 12.39 -1.64
N ARG A 130 -0.81 12.25 -1.81
CA ARG A 130 -1.39 11.07 -2.43
C ARG A 130 -1.02 11.05 -3.89
N ASP A 131 -0.38 9.96 -4.27
CA ASP A 131 -0.08 9.71 -5.67
C ASP A 131 -1.39 9.37 -6.39
N ARG A 132 -2.01 10.36 -7.06
CA ARG A 132 -3.26 10.22 -7.82
C ARG A 132 -3.21 9.12 -8.89
N VAL A 133 -2.02 8.65 -9.26
CA VAL A 133 -1.81 7.51 -10.17
C VAL A 133 -2.05 6.17 -9.46
N THR A 134 -1.81 6.08 -8.15
CA THR A 134 -1.92 4.84 -7.37
C THR A 134 -3.36 4.56 -6.93
N GLU A 135 -4.17 5.58 -6.62
CA GLU A 135 -5.62 5.41 -6.37
C GLU A 135 -6.35 4.94 -7.64
N ARG A 136 -6.00 5.49 -8.83
CA ARG A 136 -6.52 4.97 -10.11
C ARG A 136 -6.10 3.52 -10.42
N ARG A 137 -5.00 3.04 -9.83
CA ARG A 137 -4.53 1.65 -10.02
C ARG A 137 -5.21 0.65 -9.10
N GLN A 138 -5.89 1.08 -8.04
CA GLN A 138 -6.64 0.17 -7.17
C GLN A 138 -8.12 0.00 -7.58
N ASP A 139 -8.70 0.96 -8.29
CA ASP A 139 -10.06 0.87 -8.87
C ASP A 139 -10.08 0.52 -10.37
N GLY A 140 -8.91 0.41 -11.03
CA GLY A 140 -8.78 0.08 -12.45
C GLY A 140 -8.46 -1.39 -12.72
N PRO A 141 -8.57 -1.85 -13.99
CA PRO A 141 -8.10 -3.17 -14.42
C PRO A 141 -6.68 -3.46 -13.94
N ARG A 142 -6.48 -4.57 -13.23
CA ARG A 142 -5.14 -4.96 -12.75
C ARG A 142 -4.27 -5.40 -13.92
N LEU A 143 -3.00 -5.02 -13.92
CA LEU A 143 -2.00 -5.64 -14.78
C LEU A 143 -1.67 -7.03 -14.20
N VAL A 144 -2.04 -8.08 -14.92
CA VAL A 144 -1.82 -9.46 -14.50
C VAL A 144 -0.80 -10.09 -15.44
N TYR A 145 0.36 -10.44 -14.88
CA TYR A 145 1.40 -11.15 -15.61
C TYR A 145 1.03 -12.62 -15.77
N ILE A 146 1.15 -13.16 -16.99
CA ILE A 146 0.87 -14.56 -17.31
C ILE A 146 2.19 -15.30 -17.52
N CYS A 147 2.56 -16.07 -16.51
CA CYS A 147 3.67 -17.00 -16.51
C CYS A 147 3.17 -18.38 -16.97
N ALA A 148 3.53 -18.79 -18.19
CA ALA A 148 3.07 -20.03 -18.81
C ALA A 148 4.20 -20.66 -19.65
N PRO A 149 4.20 -21.98 -19.85
CA PRO A 149 5.20 -22.63 -20.69
C PRO A 149 5.09 -22.16 -22.15
N LEU A 150 6.23 -22.00 -22.82
CA LEU A 150 6.32 -21.75 -24.27
C LEU A 150 7.04 -22.88 -25.02
N ARG A 151 8.20 -23.34 -24.52
CA ARG A 151 9.05 -24.32 -25.20
C ARG A 151 8.43 -25.73 -25.25
N GLY A 152 8.87 -26.55 -26.21
CA GLY A 152 8.34 -27.89 -26.44
C GLY A 152 7.20 -27.86 -27.46
N GLU A 153 5.96 -28.05 -27.01
CA GLU A 153 4.76 -28.00 -27.86
C GLU A 153 4.33 -26.54 -28.15
N VAL A 154 5.16 -25.80 -28.90
CA VAL A 154 5.02 -24.33 -29.08
C VAL A 154 3.62 -23.89 -29.52
N GLU A 155 3.02 -24.53 -30.52
CA GLU A 155 1.71 -24.16 -31.05
C GLU A 155 0.60 -24.34 -29.99
N LYS A 156 0.62 -25.47 -29.28
CA LYS A 156 -0.31 -25.77 -28.18
C LYS A 156 -0.11 -24.82 -27.01
N ASN A 157 1.15 -24.50 -26.68
CA ASN A 157 1.50 -23.57 -25.61
C ASN A 157 1.07 -22.14 -25.93
N ILE A 158 1.19 -21.70 -27.19
CA ILE A 158 0.69 -20.41 -27.65
C ILE A 158 -0.84 -20.35 -27.54
N ALA A 159 -1.54 -21.41 -27.97
CA ALA A 159 -3.00 -21.49 -27.82
C ALA A 159 -3.41 -21.42 -26.34
N PHE A 160 -2.73 -22.18 -25.48
CA PHE A 160 -2.95 -22.17 -24.04
C PHE A 160 -2.73 -20.78 -23.41
N ALA A 161 -1.61 -20.12 -23.74
CA ALA A 161 -1.31 -18.77 -23.25
C ALA A 161 -2.37 -17.74 -23.72
N ARG A 162 -2.88 -17.88 -24.95
CA ARG A 162 -3.98 -17.03 -25.47
C ARG A 162 -5.27 -17.23 -24.70
N ASP A 163 -5.62 -18.46 -24.36
CA ASP A 163 -6.83 -18.74 -23.59
C ASP A 163 -6.72 -18.16 -22.16
N LYS A 164 -5.55 -18.29 -21.52
CA LYS A 164 -5.31 -17.65 -20.22
C LYS A 164 -5.34 -16.12 -20.28
N ALA A 165 -4.83 -15.52 -21.37
CA ALA A 165 -4.97 -14.08 -21.59
C ALA A 165 -6.43 -13.66 -21.74
N ARG A 166 -7.26 -14.45 -22.44
CA ARG A 166 -8.70 -14.19 -22.58
C ARG A 166 -9.43 -14.28 -21.25
N GLU A 167 -9.12 -15.26 -20.40
CA GLU A 167 -9.72 -15.38 -19.06
C GLU A 167 -9.44 -14.13 -18.21
N VAL A 168 -8.19 -13.67 -18.18
CA VAL A 168 -7.80 -12.45 -17.46
C VAL A 168 -8.52 -11.21 -18.01
N PHE A 169 -8.62 -11.10 -19.33
CA PHE A 169 -9.32 -10.01 -19.99
C PHE A 169 -10.83 -10.02 -19.67
N ALA A 170 -11.48 -11.18 -19.75
CA ALA A 170 -12.89 -11.34 -19.43
C ALA A 170 -13.20 -11.01 -17.96
N ALA A 171 -12.23 -11.21 -17.06
CA ALA A 171 -12.31 -10.79 -15.66
C ALA A 171 -12.09 -9.27 -15.45
N GLY A 172 -12.01 -8.47 -16.52
CA GLY A 172 -11.84 -7.02 -16.46
C GLY A 172 -10.42 -6.56 -16.11
N ASN A 173 -9.41 -7.41 -16.28
CA ASN A 173 -8.00 -7.10 -16.01
C ASN A 173 -7.20 -7.03 -17.31
N VAL A 174 -5.97 -6.51 -17.26
CA VAL A 174 -5.07 -6.39 -18.42
C VAL A 174 -4.09 -7.58 -18.42
N PRO A 175 -4.18 -8.50 -19.40
CA PRO A 175 -3.24 -9.60 -19.51
C PRO A 175 -1.89 -9.14 -20.08
N ILE A 176 -0.80 -9.41 -19.37
CA ILE A 176 0.57 -9.23 -19.84
C ILE A 176 1.17 -10.61 -20.06
N CYS A 177 1.36 -11.02 -21.32
CA CYS A 177 1.89 -12.34 -21.66
C CYS A 177 3.13 -12.20 -22.56
N PRO A 178 4.35 -12.18 -21.97
CA PRO A 178 5.59 -12.03 -22.73
C PRO A 178 5.78 -13.08 -23.83
N HIS A 179 5.32 -14.31 -23.60
CA HIS A 179 5.39 -15.40 -24.57
C HIS A 179 4.49 -15.21 -25.81
N LEU A 180 3.54 -14.27 -25.79
CA LEU A 180 2.78 -13.86 -26.98
C LEU A 180 3.32 -12.56 -27.59
N MET A 181 4.10 -11.78 -26.83
CA MET A 181 4.58 -10.45 -27.20
C MET A 181 5.98 -10.48 -27.81
N PHE A 182 6.90 -11.26 -27.22
CA PHE A 182 8.31 -11.25 -27.58
C PHE A 182 8.69 -12.18 -28.72
N PRO A 183 8.18 -13.42 -28.86
CA PRO A 183 8.57 -14.29 -29.97
C PRO A 183 8.40 -13.71 -31.38
N PRO A 184 7.38 -12.86 -31.67
CA PRO A 184 7.28 -12.19 -32.97
C PRO A 184 8.39 -11.18 -33.28
N ILE A 185 9.17 -10.74 -32.28
CA ILE A 185 10.18 -9.67 -32.42
C ILE A 185 11.58 -10.05 -31.91
N ALA A 186 11.70 -11.20 -31.23
CA ALA A 186 12.94 -11.70 -30.65
C ALA A 186 12.98 -13.23 -30.80
N ASP A 187 14.04 -13.74 -31.41
CA ASP A 187 14.26 -15.16 -31.66
C ASP A 187 14.65 -15.89 -30.35
N PRO A 188 13.80 -16.81 -29.84
CA PRO A 188 14.08 -17.57 -28.62
C PRO A 188 15.27 -18.54 -28.77
N GLU A 189 15.66 -18.90 -29.99
CA GLU A 189 16.83 -19.76 -30.26
C GLU A 189 18.14 -18.96 -30.28
N ASN A 190 18.07 -17.63 -30.34
CA ASN A 190 19.23 -16.75 -30.20
C ASN A 190 19.49 -16.46 -28.70
N PRO A 191 20.62 -16.90 -28.11
CA PRO A 191 20.85 -16.76 -26.67
C PRO A 191 20.83 -15.33 -26.15
N ALA A 192 21.30 -14.36 -26.94
CA ALA A 192 21.32 -12.96 -26.53
C ALA A 192 19.91 -12.34 -26.55
N GLN A 193 19.10 -12.69 -27.55
CA GLN A 193 17.72 -12.20 -27.64
C GLN A 193 16.81 -12.88 -26.61
N ASP A 194 16.98 -14.19 -26.38
CA ASP A 194 16.27 -14.93 -25.32
C ASP A 194 16.61 -14.39 -23.93
N GLN A 195 17.88 -14.06 -23.68
CA GLN A 195 18.29 -13.40 -22.43
C GLN A 195 17.62 -12.03 -22.26
N ALA A 196 17.67 -11.19 -23.29
CA ALA A 196 17.04 -9.86 -23.25
C ALA A 196 15.52 -9.95 -23.04
N ALA A 197 14.84 -10.89 -23.69
CA ALA A 197 13.41 -11.13 -23.52
C ALA A 197 13.06 -11.54 -22.08
N ARG A 198 13.89 -12.39 -21.46
CA ARG A 198 13.72 -12.78 -20.04
C ARG A 198 13.90 -11.60 -19.10
N GLU A 199 14.92 -10.76 -19.31
CA GLU A 199 15.14 -9.55 -18.51
C GLU A 199 13.99 -8.55 -18.63
N MET A 200 13.50 -8.32 -19.86
CA MET A 200 12.31 -7.51 -20.10
C MET A 200 11.06 -8.10 -19.43
N GLY A 201 10.94 -9.44 -19.43
CA GLY A 201 9.89 -10.16 -18.71
C GLY A 201 9.90 -9.87 -17.21
N LEU A 202 11.07 -9.93 -16.55
CA LEU A 202 11.21 -9.58 -15.13
C LEU A 202 10.87 -8.11 -14.85
N ARG A 203 11.22 -7.20 -15.77
CA ARG A 203 10.84 -5.79 -15.65
C ARG A 203 9.33 -5.57 -15.78
N LEU A 204 8.64 -6.37 -16.60
CA LEU A 204 7.18 -6.36 -16.69
C LEU A 204 6.53 -6.87 -15.39
N VAL A 205 7.10 -7.90 -14.74
CA VAL A 205 6.62 -8.41 -13.44
C VAL A 205 6.58 -7.29 -12.40
N GLU A 206 7.63 -6.46 -12.31
CA GLU A 206 7.71 -5.32 -11.37
C GLU A 206 6.56 -4.30 -11.52
N SER A 207 5.95 -4.23 -12.70
CA SER A 207 4.84 -3.32 -12.98
C SER A 207 3.47 -3.95 -12.75
N CYS A 208 3.40 -5.27 -12.60
CA CYS A 208 2.16 -6.02 -12.45
C CYS A 208 1.67 -6.04 -11.00
N GLN A 209 0.35 -6.15 -10.83
CA GLN A 209 -0.28 -6.25 -9.51
C GLN A 209 -0.44 -7.70 -9.05
N GLN A 210 -0.25 -8.66 -9.96
CA GLN A 210 -0.39 -10.09 -9.73
C GLN A 210 0.36 -10.87 -10.80
N VAL A 211 0.85 -12.06 -10.45
CA VAL A 211 1.39 -13.05 -11.38
C VAL A 211 0.51 -14.29 -11.34
N ASN A 212 -0.01 -14.71 -12.50
CA ASN A 212 -0.67 -16.00 -12.67
C ASN A 212 0.30 -16.98 -13.31
N VAL A 213 0.54 -18.08 -12.63
CA VAL A 213 1.43 -19.17 -13.06
C VAL A 213 0.57 -20.34 -13.49
N TYR A 214 0.83 -20.84 -14.69
CA TYR A 214 0.04 -21.90 -15.29
C TYR A 214 0.90 -23.07 -15.77
N GLY A 215 0.31 -24.25 -15.78
CA GLY A 215 0.90 -25.45 -16.37
C GLY A 215 1.47 -26.42 -15.32
N PRO A 216 1.61 -27.70 -15.69
CA PRO A 216 1.92 -28.77 -14.75
C PRO A 216 3.38 -28.80 -14.28
N VAL A 217 4.29 -28.25 -15.08
CA VAL A 217 5.73 -28.22 -14.79
C VAL A 217 6.25 -26.82 -15.09
N TRP A 218 6.93 -26.21 -14.11
CA TRP A 218 7.48 -24.87 -14.26
C TRP A 218 8.95 -24.93 -14.68
N THR A 219 9.27 -24.20 -15.73
CA THR A 219 10.63 -24.10 -16.28
C THR A 219 11.52 -23.21 -15.40
N GLU A 220 12.83 -23.20 -15.64
CA GLU A 220 13.75 -22.30 -14.94
C GLU A 220 13.38 -20.82 -15.13
N GLY A 221 12.94 -20.42 -16.34
CA GLY A 221 12.46 -19.07 -16.61
C GLY A 221 11.23 -18.70 -15.79
N MET A 222 10.25 -19.62 -15.73
CA MET A 222 9.05 -19.43 -14.90
C MET A 222 9.41 -19.32 -13.42
N TRP A 223 10.32 -20.15 -12.92
CA TRP A 223 10.83 -20.03 -11.55
C TRP A 223 11.53 -18.70 -11.29
N ALA A 224 12.27 -18.16 -12.25
CA ALA A 224 12.89 -16.84 -12.12
C ALA A 224 11.82 -15.74 -11.96
N GLU A 225 10.74 -15.79 -12.73
CA GLU A 225 9.61 -14.86 -12.64
C GLU A 225 8.88 -14.98 -11.29
N ILE A 226 8.60 -16.20 -10.83
CA ILE A 226 7.95 -16.48 -9.53
C ILE A 226 8.78 -15.92 -8.38
N ASN A 227 10.07 -16.31 -8.32
CA ASN A 227 10.97 -15.88 -7.25
C ASN A 227 11.16 -14.35 -7.25
N HIS A 228 11.10 -13.70 -8.43
CA HIS A 228 11.19 -12.24 -8.52
C HIS A 228 9.92 -11.57 -7.99
N ALA A 229 8.74 -12.08 -8.34
CA ALA A 229 7.46 -11.60 -7.85
C ALA A 229 7.34 -11.73 -6.32
N GLU A 230 7.71 -12.89 -5.76
CA GLU A 230 7.70 -13.13 -4.31
C GLU A 230 8.62 -12.17 -3.56
N ARG A 231 9.82 -11.89 -4.08
CA ARG A 231 10.78 -10.95 -3.47
C ARG A 231 10.24 -9.52 -3.38
N LEU A 232 9.33 -9.16 -4.29
CA LEU A 232 8.67 -7.85 -4.35
C LEU A 232 7.34 -7.82 -3.59
N GLY A 233 6.89 -8.94 -3.03
CA GLY A 233 5.59 -9.06 -2.37
C GLY A 233 4.40 -8.99 -3.35
N ILE A 234 4.62 -9.30 -4.63
CA ILE A 234 3.57 -9.37 -5.64
C ILE A 234 2.85 -10.72 -5.49
N PRO A 235 1.51 -10.76 -5.37
CA PRO A 235 0.76 -12.01 -5.27
C PRO A 235 0.99 -12.94 -6.46
N VAL A 236 1.33 -14.19 -6.17
CA VAL A 236 1.48 -15.28 -7.14
C VAL A 236 0.30 -16.24 -6.99
N LEU A 237 -0.49 -16.42 -8.05
CA LEU A 237 -1.60 -17.37 -8.11
C LEU A 237 -1.25 -18.51 -9.06
N THR A 238 -1.54 -19.75 -8.67
CA THR A 238 -1.21 -20.93 -9.46
C THR A 238 -2.47 -21.77 -9.70
N ASP A 239 -2.55 -22.43 -10.86
CA ASP A 239 -3.59 -23.43 -11.16
C ASP A 239 -3.35 -24.79 -10.47
N GLN A 240 -2.16 -24.99 -9.88
CA GLN A 240 -1.80 -26.20 -9.14
C GLN A 240 -2.41 -26.22 -7.73
N LYS A 241 -2.96 -27.38 -7.33
CA LYS A 241 -3.45 -27.62 -5.95
C LYS A 241 -2.34 -27.95 -4.96
N GLU A 242 -1.17 -28.40 -5.45
CA GLU A 242 0.02 -28.74 -4.66
C GLU A 242 1.22 -28.02 -5.30
N LEU A 243 1.93 -27.19 -4.54
CA LEU A 243 3.07 -26.40 -5.04
C LEU A 243 4.21 -27.31 -5.50
N GLY A 244 4.53 -27.28 -6.81
CA GLY A 244 5.69 -27.97 -7.37
C GLY A 244 7.00 -27.55 -6.68
N LYS A 245 7.85 -28.52 -6.36
CA LYS A 245 9.16 -28.24 -5.73
C LYS A 245 10.11 -27.59 -6.75
N PRO A 246 10.90 -26.56 -6.37
CA PRO A 246 11.88 -25.97 -7.27
C PRO A 246 12.95 -27.00 -7.68
N PRO A 247 13.48 -26.92 -8.91
CA PRO A 247 14.52 -27.84 -9.37
C PRO A 247 15.76 -27.71 -8.49
N ARG A 248 16.25 -28.85 -7.97
CA ARG A 248 17.48 -28.91 -7.19
C ARG A 248 18.65 -28.46 -8.06
N ARG A 249 19.34 -27.38 -7.65
CA ARG A 249 20.64 -26.97 -8.20
C ARG A 249 21.58 -28.19 -8.16
N ARG A 250 21.95 -28.72 -9.33
CA ARG A 250 23.08 -29.67 -9.43
C ARG A 250 24.35 -28.87 -9.16
N THR A 251 24.86 -28.94 -7.94
CA THR A 251 26.24 -28.58 -7.65
C THR A 251 27.13 -29.46 -8.52
N LYS A 252 27.84 -28.85 -9.47
CA LYS A 252 28.96 -29.51 -10.14
C LYS A 252 30.01 -29.81 -9.06
N GLN A 253 29.99 -31.02 -8.51
CA GLN A 253 31.16 -31.59 -7.85
C GLN A 253 32.24 -31.70 -8.93
N GLY A 254 33.29 -30.89 -8.80
CA GLY A 254 34.50 -31.06 -9.57
C GLY A 254 35.05 -32.46 -9.34
N LYS A 255 35.20 -33.23 -10.41
CA LYS A 255 36.01 -34.45 -10.43
C LYS A 255 37.48 -34.04 -10.56
N GLU A 256 38.27 -34.53 -9.60
CA GLU A 256 39.58 -35.20 -9.73
C GLU A 256 40.51 -34.70 -10.85
N ARG A 257 41.74 -34.26 -10.58
CA ARG A 257 42.88 -35.05 -10.12
C ARG A 257 44.02 -34.11 -9.72
#